data_AF-A0A348W1I4-F1
#
_entry.id   AF-A0A348W1I4-F1
#
_cell.length_a   1.000
_cell.length_b   1.000
_cell.length_c   1.000
_cell.angle_alpha   90.00
_cell.angle_beta   90.00
_cell.angle_gamma   90.00
#
_symmetry.space_group_name_H-M   'P 1'
#
loop_
_entity.id
_entity.type
_entity.pdbx_description
1 polymer ?
#
loop_
_entity_poly.entity_id
_entity_poly.type
_entity_poly.pdbx_seq_one_letter_code
_entity_poly.pdbx_strand_id
1 'polypeptide(L)'
;MERGSGILLPIFSLKSKYGIGTFGSEAYNFVDFLEKSHQKYWQLLPLNPTSYGDSPYQSFSAFALNPYFIDLELLIKQGYITKEDAKELDKPYFRGIDYGFLYNVRFNVLKKAYHNSFDSLSEKIRGFVAKNAWAKEYAAFMVVKGLNDGRSWQEWSPEYQNYSRALLKKIENENKDEYNFWIWTQYIATKQYKSLKKYANKHGVKIVGDIPIYVALDSADVWTNQSVFQLDSEHRPTKVAGVPPDYFSATGQLWGNPLYDYEKMKENGFRWWKKRTEICSGLFDVLRIDHFRGMEAYWAVPYGDTTAINGSWIKGPCMDLVNAIKKAGKGMDVIAEDLGFLTQEVKDLKAEANWPGLKIYEFGFDAPLDRSNDYLPHNYEKECVAYIGTHDNDTLKHFIETKPELVPSMLEYLGLSRVEDIQETMIGSLMRSNAEVVIFTMQDLLHEGGEYRFNTPGTLGPNWQYRLDDNSLSNELADHLKALTLESGR
;
A
#
# COMPACT_ATOMS: atom_id res chain seq x y z
N MET A 1 6.74 -17.17 -7.51
CA MET A 1 5.57 -16.63 -8.25
C MET A 1 5.35 -17.41 -9.55
N GLU A 2 4.11 -17.49 -10.01
CA GLU A 2 3.71 -18.21 -11.23
C GLU A 2 3.51 -17.21 -12.36
N ARG A 3 3.92 -17.56 -13.59
CA ARG A 3 3.72 -16.68 -14.74
C ARG A 3 2.27 -16.24 -14.84
N GLY A 4 2.06 -14.93 -14.97
CA GLY A 4 0.72 -14.36 -15.01
C GLY A 4 0.69 -12.87 -15.29
N SER A 5 -0.52 -12.35 -15.47
CA SER A 5 -0.81 -10.92 -15.53
C SER A 5 -1.72 -10.49 -14.39
N GLY A 6 -1.73 -9.20 -14.09
CA GLY A 6 -2.55 -8.64 -13.04
C GLY A 6 -2.81 -7.15 -13.21
N ILE A 7 -3.63 -6.63 -12.29
CA ILE A 7 -4.03 -5.22 -12.28
C ILE A 7 -3.73 -4.63 -10.90
N LEU A 8 -3.07 -3.47 -10.89
CA LEU A 8 -2.91 -2.59 -9.75
C LEU A 8 -4.14 -1.69 -9.67
N LEU A 9 -4.99 -1.94 -8.66
CA LEU A 9 -6.14 -1.12 -8.35
C LEU A 9 -6.34 -1.07 -6.82
N PRO A 10 -6.09 0.07 -6.16
CA PRO A 10 -6.30 0.21 -4.72
C PRO A 10 -7.78 0.06 -4.35
N ILE A 11 -8.07 -0.42 -3.13
CA ILE A 11 -9.45 -0.56 -2.64
C ILE A 11 -10.21 0.77 -2.70
N PHE A 12 -9.56 1.88 -2.36
CA PHE A 12 -10.20 3.20 -2.37
C PHE A 12 -10.72 3.61 -3.76
N SER A 13 -10.12 3.07 -4.83
CA SER A 13 -10.47 3.39 -6.22
C SER A 13 -11.70 2.67 -6.73
N LEU A 14 -12.18 1.64 -6.02
CA LEU A 14 -13.43 0.99 -6.38
C LEU A 14 -14.62 1.97 -6.31
N LYS A 15 -15.60 1.76 -7.17
CA LYS A 15 -16.76 2.65 -7.29
C LYS A 15 -17.87 2.36 -6.27
N SER A 16 -17.52 2.06 -5.02
CA SER A 16 -18.53 1.83 -3.98
C SER A 16 -19.38 3.08 -3.72
N LYS A 17 -20.63 2.88 -3.31
CA LYS A 17 -21.68 3.92 -3.22
C LYS A 17 -21.36 5.12 -2.30
N TYR A 18 -20.60 4.93 -1.23
CA TYR A 18 -20.46 5.92 -0.14
C TYR A 18 -19.10 6.62 -0.12
N GLY A 19 -18.71 7.19 -1.27
CA GLY A 19 -17.61 8.15 -1.40
C GLY A 19 -16.20 7.58 -1.52
N ILE A 20 -16.00 6.32 -1.18
CA ILE A 20 -14.72 5.62 -1.29
C ILE A 20 -14.99 4.14 -1.55
N GLY A 21 -14.09 3.48 -2.27
CA GLY A 21 -14.15 2.04 -2.45
C GLY A 21 -13.97 1.26 -1.13
N THR A 22 -14.57 0.08 -1.06
CA THR A 22 -14.74 -0.71 0.17
C THR A 22 -14.55 -2.20 -0.10
N PHE A 23 -14.56 -3.03 0.94
CA PHE A 23 -14.61 -4.49 0.83
C PHE A 23 -16.01 -5.05 0.47
N GLY A 24 -16.86 -4.21 -0.15
CA GLY A 24 -18.25 -4.49 -0.52
C GLY A 24 -18.42 -5.04 -1.94
N SER A 25 -19.62 -4.95 -2.50
CA SER A 25 -19.99 -5.54 -3.81
C SER A 25 -19.01 -5.20 -4.92
N GLU A 26 -18.56 -3.95 -5.01
CA GLU A 26 -17.66 -3.52 -6.08
C GLU A 26 -16.30 -4.22 -6.05
N ALA A 27 -15.83 -4.63 -4.87
CA ALA A 27 -14.62 -5.44 -4.78
C ALA A 27 -14.83 -6.88 -5.30
N TYR A 28 -16.03 -7.45 -5.10
CA TYR A 28 -16.38 -8.77 -5.65
C TYR A 28 -16.58 -8.69 -7.16
N ASN A 29 -17.25 -7.63 -7.65
CA ASN A 29 -17.40 -7.35 -9.08
C ASN A 29 -16.03 -7.21 -9.75
N PHE A 30 -15.06 -6.58 -9.09
CA PHE A 30 -13.70 -6.49 -9.60
C PHE A 30 -13.00 -7.85 -9.65
N VAL A 31 -13.20 -8.72 -8.65
CA VAL A 31 -12.70 -10.11 -8.73
C VAL A 31 -13.33 -10.86 -9.90
N ASP A 32 -14.63 -10.71 -10.12
CA ASP A 32 -15.33 -11.35 -11.25
C ASP A 32 -14.80 -10.84 -12.60
N PHE A 33 -14.50 -9.53 -12.68
CA PHE A 33 -13.83 -8.93 -13.83
C PHE A 33 -12.43 -9.52 -14.06
N LEU A 34 -11.63 -9.68 -13.01
CA LEU A 34 -10.29 -10.28 -13.08
C LEU A 34 -10.36 -11.73 -13.55
N GLU A 35 -11.29 -12.53 -13.00
CA GLU A 35 -11.52 -13.91 -13.45
C GLU A 35 -11.91 -13.94 -14.93
N LYS A 36 -12.89 -13.11 -15.33
CA LYS A 36 -13.36 -13.03 -16.72
C LYS A 36 -12.23 -12.66 -17.68
N SER A 37 -11.37 -11.72 -17.28
CA SER A 37 -10.23 -11.23 -18.05
C SER A 37 -8.96 -12.08 -17.89
N HIS A 38 -9.05 -13.24 -17.21
CA HIS A 38 -7.94 -14.16 -16.95
C HIS A 38 -6.76 -13.54 -16.18
N GLN A 39 -6.99 -12.47 -15.42
CA GLN A 39 -5.99 -11.85 -14.58
C GLN A 39 -5.80 -12.65 -13.29
N LYS A 40 -4.57 -13.06 -13.02
CA LYS A 40 -4.19 -13.92 -11.88
C LYS A 40 -3.86 -13.11 -10.63
N TYR A 41 -3.47 -11.85 -10.79
CA TYR A 41 -2.99 -11.01 -9.69
C TYR A 41 -3.80 -9.73 -9.56
N TRP A 42 -4.25 -9.44 -8.33
CA TRP A 42 -4.78 -8.13 -7.94
C TRP A 42 -3.79 -7.48 -6.99
N GLN A 43 -3.12 -6.42 -7.44
CA GLN A 43 -2.25 -5.64 -6.58
C GLN A 43 -3.00 -4.49 -5.91
N LEU A 44 -2.78 -4.42 -4.59
CA LEU A 44 -3.29 -3.40 -3.70
C LEU A 44 -2.14 -2.51 -3.23
N LEU A 45 -2.49 -1.28 -2.85
CA LEU A 45 -1.63 -0.45 -2.00
C LEU A 45 -1.83 -0.84 -0.52
N PRO A 46 -1.03 -0.32 0.42
CA PRO A 46 -1.20 -0.63 1.84
C PRO A 46 -2.64 -0.45 2.31
N LEU A 47 -3.17 -1.44 3.04
CA LEU A 47 -4.56 -1.44 3.52
C LEU A 47 -4.73 -0.71 4.86
N ASN A 48 -3.69 -0.02 5.31
CA ASN A 48 -3.60 0.52 6.65
C ASN A 48 -4.33 1.87 6.80
N PRO A 49 -4.78 2.24 8.02
CA PRO A 49 -5.45 3.53 8.25
C PRO A 49 -4.51 4.69 7.95
N THR A 50 -4.94 5.62 7.11
CA THR A 50 -4.13 6.75 6.66
C THR A 50 -4.09 7.88 7.71
N SER A 51 -2.95 8.56 7.81
CA SER A 51 -2.79 9.78 8.58
C SER A 51 -3.07 11.02 7.71
N TYR A 52 -2.72 12.21 8.20
CA TYR A 52 -2.81 13.46 7.42
C TYR A 52 -2.07 13.34 6.08
N GLY A 53 -2.69 13.82 5.01
CA GLY A 53 -2.21 13.67 3.63
C GLY A 53 -2.70 12.39 2.93
N ASP A 54 -3.48 11.56 3.62
CA ASP A 54 -4.22 10.40 3.09
C ASP A 54 -3.36 9.33 2.41
N SER A 55 -2.04 9.38 2.60
CA SER A 55 -1.10 8.42 2.01
C SER A 55 -1.21 7.05 2.68
N PRO A 56 -1.44 5.97 1.89
CA PRO A 56 -1.38 4.59 2.40
C PRO A 56 -0.03 4.23 3.04
N TYR A 57 1.05 4.94 2.66
CA TYR A 57 2.41 4.71 3.16
C TYR A 57 2.69 5.46 4.47
N GLN A 58 1.77 6.32 4.92
CA GLN A 58 1.85 7.02 6.20
C GLN A 58 0.66 6.65 7.09
N SER A 59 0.82 5.55 7.83
CA SER A 59 -0.26 4.97 8.62
C SER A 59 -0.08 5.09 10.13
N PHE A 60 -1.21 5.21 10.85
CA PHE A 60 -1.27 5.05 12.30
C PHE A 60 -0.94 3.65 12.80
N SER A 61 -0.98 2.62 11.94
CA SER A 61 -0.53 1.28 12.30
C SER A 61 -0.16 0.43 11.08
N ALA A 62 0.97 -0.26 11.16
CA ALA A 62 1.40 -1.28 10.20
C ALA A 62 0.55 -2.56 10.23
N PHE A 63 -0.34 -2.72 11.22
CA PHE A 63 -1.15 -3.94 11.41
C PHE A 63 -2.65 -3.72 11.16
N ALA A 64 -3.16 -2.52 11.44
CA ALA A 64 -4.58 -2.22 11.34
C ALA A 64 -5.05 -2.14 9.88
N LEU A 65 -6.32 -2.46 9.64
CA LEU A 65 -7.01 -2.20 8.38
C LEU A 65 -7.73 -0.85 8.45
N ASN A 66 -7.76 -0.12 7.34
CA ASN A 66 -8.38 1.20 7.25
C ASN A 66 -9.92 1.10 7.45
N PRO A 67 -10.50 1.76 8.48
CA PRO A 67 -11.94 1.78 8.70
C PRO A 67 -12.75 2.38 7.52
N TYR A 68 -12.12 3.19 6.67
CA TYR A 68 -12.76 3.69 5.45
C TYR A 68 -13.18 2.57 4.50
N PHE A 69 -12.51 1.41 4.52
CA PHE A 69 -12.84 0.28 3.64
C PHE A 69 -13.96 -0.61 4.17
N ILE A 70 -14.48 -0.36 5.38
CA ILE A 70 -15.68 -1.05 5.89
C ILE A 70 -16.86 -0.69 5.01
N ASP A 71 -17.48 -1.68 4.39
CA ASP A 71 -18.62 -1.50 3.52
C ASP A 71 -19.92 -1.26 4.31
N LEU A 72 -20.58 -0.13 4.05
CA LEU A 72 -21.80 0.27 4.74
C LEU A 72 -23.04 -0.50 4.25
N GLU A 73 -23.07 -0.95 2.98
CA GLU A 73 -24.20 -1.75 2.48
C GLU A 73 -24.25 -3.12 3.16
N LEU A 74 -23.09 -3.72 3.43
CA LEU A 74 -22.99 -4.93 4.26
C LEU A 74 -23.48 -4.70 5.69
N LEU A 75 -23.19 -3.54 6.29
CA LEU A 75 -23.72 -3.19 7.63
C LEU A 75 -25.24 -2.98 7.61
N ILE A 76 -25.77 -2.37 6.54
CA ILE A 76 -27.22 -2.21 6.33
C ILE A 76 -27.89 -3.58 6.19
N LYS A 77 -27.32 -4.47 5.37
CA LYS A 77 -27.83 -5.84 5.18
C LYS A 77 -27.82 -6.66 6.47
N GLN A 78 -26.87 -6.39 7.37
CA GLN A 78 -26.78 -7.01 8.68
C GLN A 78 -27.73 -6.40 9.72
N GLY A 79 -28.41 -5.30 9.38
CA GLY A 79 -29.30 -4.58 10.29
C GLY A 79 -28.57 -3.76 11.35
N TYR A 80 -27.27 -3.49 11.18
CA TYR A 80 -26.49 -2.69 12.13
C TYR A 80 -26.71 -1.19 11.95
N ILE A 81 -27.08 -0.76 10.74
CA ILE A 81 -27.52 0.61 10.41
C ILE A 81 -28.63 0.53 9.36
N THR A 82 -29.33 1.64 9.15
CA THR A 82 -30.33 1.80 8.09
C THR A 82 -29.77 2.63 6.93
N LYS A 83 -30.48 2.67 5.79
CA LYS A 83 -30.13 3.58 4.68
C LYS A 83 -30.18 5.05 5.09
N GLU A 84 -31.11 5.42 5.97
CA GLU A 84 -31.23 6.81 6.46
C GLU A 84 -29.99 7.22 7.26
N ASP A 85 -29.38 6.28 8.01
CA ASP A 85 -28.16 6.55 8.77
C ASP A 85 -26.96 6.89 7.88
N ALA A 86 -26.94 6.39 6.63
CA ALA A 86 -25.88 6.64 5.67
C ALA A 86 -26.26 7.71 4.61
N LYS A 87 -27.40 8.39 4.78
CA LYS A 87 -27.97 9.29 3.77
C LYS A 87 -27.06 10.45 3.38
N GLU A 88 -26.32 11.02 4.34
CA GLU A 88 -25.39 12.12 4.05
C GLU A 88 -24.25 11.68 3.11
N LEU A 89 -23.86 10.41 3.18
CA LEU A 89 -22.89 9.79 2.27
C LEU A 89 -23.52 9.33 0.96
N ASP A 90 -24.85 9.26 0.85
CA ASP A 90 -25.57 8.82 -0.36
C ASP A 90 -25.76 10.01 -1.32
N LYS A 91 -24.65 10.46 -1.90
CA LYS A 91 -24.62 11.56 -2.87
C LYS A 91 -23.81 11.18 -4.11
N PRO A 92 -23.96 11.90 -5.25
CA PRO A 92 -23.10 11.69 -6.40
C PRO A 92 -21.64 11.97 -6.06
N TYR A 93 -20.74 11.10 -6.52
CA TYR A 93 -19.29 11.29 -6.43
C TYR A 93 -18.69 11.25 -7.82
N PHE A 94 -17.88 12.24 -8.17
CA PHE A 94 -17.19 12.31 -9.44
C PHE A 94 -15.75 11.83 -9.28
N ARG A 95 -15.46 10.58 -9.69
CA ARG A 95 -14.14 9.92 -9.88
C ARG A 95 -12.99 10.27 -8.89
N GLY A 96 -13.35 10.79 -7.71
CA GLY A 96 -12.49 11.44 -6.72
C GLY A 96 -12.98 11.14 -5.31
N ILE A 97 -12.09 11.29 -4.33
CA ILE A 97 -12.37 11.03 -2.91
C ILE A 97 -12.24 12.32 -2.10
N ASP A 98 -13.29 12.66 -1.38
CA ASP A 98 -13.26 13.76 -0.39
C ASP A 98 -12.97 13.17 0.99
N TYR A 99 -11.69 12.99 1.30
CA TYR A 99 -11.24 12.42 2.58
C TYR A 99 -11.66 13.28 3.79
N GLY A 100 -11.69 14.60 3.64
CA GLY A 100 -12.13 15.52 4.70
C GLY A 100 -13.61 15.33 5.04
N PHE A 101 -14.47 15.21 4.02
CA PHE A 101 -15.88 14.88 4.22
C PHE A 101 -16.07 13.49 4.84
N LEU A 102 -15.33 12.48 4.35
CA LEU A 102 -15.41 11.11 4.89
C LEU A 102 -14.97 11.05 6.36
N TYR A 103 -13.90 11.76 6.73
CA TYR A 103 -13.44 11.84 8.12
C TYR A 103 -14.54 12.35 9.06
N ASN A 104 -15.24 13.42 8.65
CA ASN A 104 -16.26 14.05 9.48
C ASN A 104 -17.58 13.26 9.57
N VAL A 105 -17.98 12.58 8.49
CA VAL A 105 -19.31 11.96 8.39
C VAL A 105 -19.26 10.45 8.60
N ARG A 106 -18.30 9.76 8.00
CA ARG A 106 -18.29 8.29 7.95
C ARG A 106 -18.12 7.67 9.33
N PHE A 107 -17.28 8.26 10.18
CA PHE A 107 -17.06 7.75 11.54
C PHE A 107 -18.31 7.85 12.42
N ASN A 108 -19.19 8.82 12.20
CA ASN A 108 -20.48 8.90 12.91
C ASN A 108 -21.38 7.71 12.56
N VAL A 109 -21.43 7.33 11.27
CA VAL A 109 -22.18 6.17 10.80
C VAL A 109 -21.60 4.86 11.37
N LEU A 110 -20.27 4.74 11.38
CA LEU A 110 -19.58 3.57 11.96
C LEU A 110 -19.81 3.47 13.49
N LYS A 111 -19.81 4.59 14.22
CA LYS A 111 -20.12 4.60 15.66
C LYS A 111 -21.55 4.11 15.93
N LYS A 112 -22.52 4.52 15.12
CA LYS A 112 -23.89 4.01 15.19
C LYS A 112 -23.96 2.50 14.93
N ALA A 113 -23.25 2.01 13.91
CA ALA A 113 -23.17 0.58 13.62
C ALA A 113 -22.53 -0.21 14.77
N TYR A 114 -21.51 0.35 15.42
CA TYR A 114 -20.89 -0.21 16.61
C TYR A 114 -21.89 -0.33 17.77
N HIS A 115 -22.57 0.76 18.14
CA HIS A 115 -23.55 0.75 19.25
C HIS A 115 -24.69 -0.26 19.02
N ASN A 116 -25.11 -0.43 17.76
CA ASN A 116 -26.18 -1.37 17.41
C ASN A 116 -25.75 -2.84 17.33
N SER A 117 -24.44 -3.14 17.30
CA SER A 117 -23.95 -4.50 17.00
C SER A 117 -22.95 -5.07 18.01
N PHE A 118 -22.29 -4.24 18.80
CA PHE A 118 -21.16 -4.67 19.65
C PHE A 118 -21.51 -5.83 20.59
N ASP A 119 -22.62 -5.72 21.33
CA ASP A 119 -23.03 -6.74 22.30
C ASP A 119 -23.28 -8.10 21.62
N SER A 120 -23.96 -8.09 20.48
CA SER A 120 -24.24 -9.29 19.67
C SER A 120 -22.98 -9.94 19.08
N LEU A 121 -21.89 -9.18 18.98
CA LEU A 121 -20.61 -9.61 18.39
C LEU A 121 -19.52 -9.85 19.44
N SER A 122 -19.80 -9.59 20.71
CA SER A 122 -18.82 -9.57 21.82
C SER A 122 -17.96 -10.83 21.92
N GLU A 123 -18.53 -12.02 21.74
CA GLU A 123 -17.76 -13.28 21.74
C GLU A 123 -16.81 -13.39 20.55
N LYS A 124 -17.27 -13.04 19.34
CA LYS A 124 -16.46 -13.06 18.12
C LYS A 124 -15.34 -12.03 18.19
N ILE A 125 -15.63 -10.85 18.75
CA ILE A 125 -14.65 -9.80 18.99
C ILE A 125 -13.58 -10.26 20.00
N ARG A 126 -13.96 -10.91 21.11
CA ARG A 126 -13.00 -11.52 22.05
C ARG A 126 -12.09 -12.54 21.37
N GLY A 127 -12.65 -13.40 20.52
CA GLY A 127 -11.87 -14.35 19.72
C GLY A 127 -10.91 -13.69 18.72
N PHE A 128 -11.32 -12.58 18.10
CA PHE A 128 -10.47 -11.78 17.23
C PHE A 128 -9.29 -11.17 18.01
N VAL A 129 -9.57 -10.51 19.14
CA VAL A 129 -8.54 -9.86 19.97
C VAL A 129 -7.54 -10.87 20.54
N ALA A 130 -7.98 -12.08 20.91
CA ALA A 130 -7.09 -13.14 21.38
C ALA A 130 -6.05 -13.56 20.33
N LYS A 131 -6.40 -13.49 19.04
CA LYS A 131 -5.49 -13.79 17.92
C LYS A 131 -4.74 -12.56 17.40
N ASN A 132 -5.19 -11.36 17.75
CA ASN A 132 -4.69 -10.08 17.23
C ASN A 132 -4.44 -9.11 18.39
N ALA A 133 -3.48 -9.44 19.25
CA ALA A 133 -3.18 -8.63 20.43
C ALA A 133 -2.81 -7.18 20.10
N TRP A 134 -2.26 -6.93 18.90
CA TRP A 134 -1.95 -5.60 18.37
C TRP A 134 -3.19 -4.69 18.29
N ALA A 135 -4.40 -5.24 18.16
CA ALA A 135 -5.62 -4.45 18.09
C ALA A 135 -5.84 -3.65 19.38
N LYS A 136 -5.41 -4.18 20.54
CA LYS A 136 -5.46 -3.47 21.82
C LYS A 136 -4.54 -2.25 21.85
N GLU A 137 -3.32 -2.44 21.35
CA GLU A 137 -2.30 -1.39 21.24
C GLU A 137 -2.79 -0.26 20.32
N TYR A 138 -3.32 -0.63 19.16
CA TYR A 138 -3.91 0.30 18.20
C TYR A 138 -5.14 1.04 18.76
N ALA A 139 -6.09 0.33 19.38
CA ALA A 139 -7.28 0.96 19.95
C ALA A 139 -6.92 1.97 21.05
N ALA A 140 -5.96 1.63 21.93
CA ALA A 140 -5.48 2.56 22.94
C ALA A 140 -4.81 3.79 22.32
N PHE A 141 -3.97 3.59 21.29
CA PHE A 141 -3.36 4.70 20.56
C PHE A 141 -4.42 5.65 19.97
N MET A 142 -5.44 5.11 19.29
CA MET A 142 -6.50 5.93 18.68
C MET A 142 -7.35 6.68 19.71
N VAL A 143 -7.64 6.05 20.86
CA VAL A 143 -8.33 6.71 21.99
C VAL A 143 -7.51 7.91 22.49
N VAL A 144 -6.25 7.69 22.82
CA VAL A 144 -5.39 8.75 23.36
C VAL A 144 -5.16 9.85 22.34
N LYS A 145 -5.01 9.49 21.06
CA LYS A 145 -4.94 10.44 19.96
C LYS A 145 -6.18 11.34 19.93
N GLY A 146 -7.37 10.77 20.09
CA GLY A 146 -8.63 11.53 20.20
C GLY A 146 -8.69 12.43 21.44
N LEU A 147 -8.20 11.96 22.59
CA LEU A 147 -8.12 12.77 23.83
C LEU A 147 -7.16 13.96 23.74
N ASN A 148 -6.24 13.94 22.77
CA ASN A 148 -5.24 14.98 22.55
C ASN A 148 -5.47 15.68 21.19
N ASP A 149 -6.74 15.85 20.77
CA ASP A 149 -7.15 16.61 19.58
C ASP A 149 -6.48 16.15 18.26
N GLY A 150 -6.17 14.86 18.14
CA GLY A 150 -5.53 14.32 16.94
C GLY A 150 -4.02 14.58 16.84
N ARG A 151 -3.39 15.12 17.89
CA ARG A 151 -1.94 15.40 17.91
C ARG A 151 -1.08 14.13 17.87
N SER A 152 0.18 14.30 17.49
CA SER A 152 1.18 13.23 17.51
C SER A 152 1.43 12.75 18.93
N TRP A 153 1.73 11.47 19.12
CA TRP A 153 1.98 10.92 20.45
C TRP A 153 3.13 11.57 21.22
N GLN A 154 4.06 12.20 20.50
CA GLN A 154 5.16 12.97 21.09
C GLN A 154 4.67 14.26 21.76
N GLU A 155 3.48 14.75 21.41
CA GLU A 155 2.89 15.97 21.96
C GLU A 155 1.85 15.70 23.05
N TRP A 156 1.57 14.42 23.34
CA TRP A 156 0.62 14.05 24.39
C TRP A 156 1.15 14.40 25.78
N SER A 157 0.23 14.49 26.75
CA SER A 157 0.63 14.63 28.16
C SER A 157 1.60 13.51 28.58
N PRO A 158 2.59 13.78 29.45
CA PRO A 158 3.65 12.82 29.80
C PRO A 158 3.14 11.44 30.28
N GLU A 159 1.96 11.39 30.90
CA GLU A 159 1.33 10.14 31.34
C GLU A 159 0.95 9.18 30.19
N TYR A 160 0.82 9.69 28.97
CA TYR A 160 0.45 8.92 27.77
C TYR A 160 1.61 8.64 26.82
N GLN A 161 2.69 9.41 26.88
CA GLN A 161 3.83 9.29 25.95
C GLN A 161 4.54 7.93 26.09
N ASN A 162 4.65 7.42 27.32
CA ASN A 162 5.33 6.18 27.62
C ASN A 162 4.34 5.01 27.70
N TYR A 163 4.33 4.17 26.67
CA TYR A 163 3.49 2.99 26.64
C TYR A 163 3.83 2.01 27.77
N SER A 164 2.81 1.50 28.45
CA SER A 164 2.93 0.40 29.39
C SER A 164 1.65 -0.44 29.44
N ARG A 165 1.75 -1.68 29.94
CA ARG A 165 0.56 -2.53 30.16
C ARG A 165 -0.41 -1.91 31.18
N ALA A 166 0.10 -1.15 32.14
CA ALA A 166 -0.72 -0.44 33.12
C ALA A 166 -1.49 0.69 32.45
N LEU A 167 -0.83 1.47 31.58
CA LEU A 167 -1.47 2.52 30.79
C LEU A 167 -2.55 1.96 29.86
N LEU A 168 -2.27 0.86 29.16
CA LEU A 168 -3.26 0.18 28.33
C LEU A 168 -4.52 -0.19 29.13
N LYS A 169 -4.35 -0.76 30.33
CA LYS A 169 -5.48 -1.13 31.19
C LYS A 169 -6.23 0.09 31.74
N LYS A 170 -5.52 1.18 32.03
CA LYS A 170 -6.14 2.48 32.41
C LYS A 170 -7.04 2.97 31.28
N ILE A 171 -6.52 3.04 30.05
CA ILE A 171 -7.26 3.48 28.86
C ILE A 171 -8.47 2.58 28.60
N GLU A 172 -8.30 1.26 28.64
CA GLU A 172 -9.38 0.27 28.45
C GLU A 172 -10.53 0.47 29.45
N ASN A 173 -10.22 0.79 30.71
CA ASN A 173 -11.22 0.98 31.75
C ASN A 173 -11.89 2.36 31.69
N GLU A 174 -11.11 3.43 31.54
CA GLU A 174 -11.60 4.81 31.59
C GLU A 174 -12.30 5.24 30.30
N ASN A 175 -11.93 4.65 29.15
CA ASN A 175 -12.40 5.03 27.82
C ASN A 175 -13.03 3.85 27.08
N LYS A 176 -13.74 2.99 27.82
CA LYS A 176 -14.21 1.68 27.36
C LYS A 176 -15.00 1.72 26.05
N ASP A 177 -15.90 2.70 25.88
CA ASP A 177 -16.74 2.78 24.68
C ASP A 177 -15.92 3.09 23.43
N GLU A 178 -15.11 4.15 23.45
CA GLU A 178 -14.25 4.53 22.33
C GLU A 178 -13.18 3.46 22.05
N TYR A 179 -12.60 2.86 23.09
CA TYR A 179 -11.67 1.75 22.94
C TYR A 179 -12.32 0.55 22.23
N ASN A 180 -13.53 0.17 22.64
CA ASN A 180 -14.27 -0.93 22.02
C ASN A 180 -14.73 -0.59 20.60
N PHE A 181 -15.03 0.68 20.30
CA PHE A 181 -15.29 1.14 18.94
C PHE A 181 -14.10 0.85 18.02
N TRP A 182 -12.87 1.24 18.43
CA TRP A 182 -11.68 0.97 17.62
C TRP A 182 -11.39 -0.53 17.47
N ILE A 183 -11.61 -1.34 18.51
CA ILE A 183 -11.53 -2.81 18.39
C ILE A 183 -12.58 -3.35 17.41
N TRP A 184 -13.82 -2.84 17.48
CA TRP A 184 -14.92 -3.25 16.63
C TRP A 184 -14.63 -2.93 15.15
N THR A 185 -14.09 -1.75 14.84
CA THR A 185 -13.74 -1.39 13.45
C THR A 185 -12.75 -2.40 12.86
N GLN A 186 -11.72 -2.79 13.62
CA GLN A 186 -10.72 -3.77 13.17
C GLN A 186 -11.31 -5.16 12.99
N TYR A 187 -12.21 -5.59 13.87
CA TYR A 187 -12.93 -6.86 13.70
C TYR A 187 -13.79 -6.87 12.44
N ILE A 188 -14.59 -5.82 12.21
CA ILE A 188 -15.48 -5.72 11.05
C ILE A 188 -14.68 -5.63 9.74
N ALA A 189 -13.67 -4.77 9.68
CA ALA A 189 -12.80 -4.64 8.51
C ALA A 189 -12.11 -5.97 8.19
N THR A 190 -11.56 -6.65 9.21
CA THR A 190 -10.92 -7.97 9.02
C THR A 190 -11.90 -9.01 8.52
N LYS A 191 -13.13 -9.04 9.06
CA LYS A 191 -14.16 -10.00 8.63
C LYS A 191 -14.56 -9.79 7.16
N GLN A 192 -14.79 -8.54 6.76
CA GLN A 192 -15.16 -8.21 5.39
C GLN A 192 -14.00 -8.52 4.43
N TYR A 193 -12.80 -8.05 4.74
CA TYR A 193 -11.61 -8.29 3.91
C TYR A 193 -11.28 -9.78 3.75
N LYS A 194 -11.29 -10.56 4.84
CA LYS A 194 -11.02 -12.01 4.73
C LYS A 194 -12.08 -12.75 3.91
N SER A 195 -13.32 -12.25 3.87
CA SER A 195 -14.36 -12.80 3.00
C SER A 195 -14.05 -12.50 1.54
N LEU A 196 -13.64 -11.27 1.23
CA LEU A 196 -13.21 -10.85 -0.11
C LEU A 196 -11.97 -11.64 -0.57
N LYS A 197 -10.92 -11.73 0.25
CA LYS A 197 -9.71 -12.51 -0.07
C LYS A 197 -10.05 -13.97 -0.36
N LYS A 198 -10.90 -14.59 0.47
CA LYS A 198 -11.34 -15.97 0.24
C LYS A 198 -12.08 -16.11 -1.09
N TYR A 199 -12.88 -15.10 -1.47
CA TYR A 199 -13.56 -15.06 -2.75
C TYR A 199 -12.58 -14.92 -3.91
N ALA A 200 -11.64 -13.98 -3.85
CA ALA A 200 -10.56 -13.82 -4.84
C ALA A 200 -9.80 -15.13 -5.07
N ASN A 201 -9.30 -15.74 -3.99
CA ASN A 201 -8.54 -16.99 -4.09
C ASN A 201 -9.37 -18.15 -4.65
N LYS A 202 -10.68 -18.18 -4.41
CA LYS A 202 -11.58 -19.21 -4.97
C LYS A 202 -11.72 -19.08 -6.50
N HIS A 203 -11.63 -17.87 -7.03
CA HIS A 203 -11.68 -17.57 -8.47
C HIS A 203 -10.29 -17.49 -9.10
N GLY A 204 -9.26 -18.06 -8.44
CA GLY A 204 -7.90 -18.12 -8.97
C GLY A 204 -7.12 -16.80 -8.90
N VAL A 205 -7.68 -15.74 -8.30
CA VAL A 205 -7.03 -14.43 -8.15
C VAL A 205 -6.22 -14.41 -6.85
N LYS A 206 -4.92 -14.13 -6.96
CA LYS A 206 -4.00 -13.91 -5.83
C LYS A 206 -3.92 -12.42 -5.49
N ILE A 207 -3.99 -12.09 -4.22
CA ILE A 207 -3.83 -10.70 -3.76
C ILE A 207 -2.35 -10.40 -3.52
N VAL A 208 -1.83 -9.39 -4.23
CA VAL A 208 -0.52 -8.79 -4.00
C VAL A 208 -0.71 -7.60 -3.06
N GLY A 209 -0.27 -7.75 -1.82
CA GLY A 209 -0.23 -6.66 -0.85
C GLY A 209 1.07 -5.86 -0.95
N ASP A 210 1.09 -4.74 -0.26
CA ASP A 210 2.20 -3.80 -0.24
C ASP A 210 2.44 -3.30 1.18
N ILE A 211 3.70 -3.20 1.58
CA ILE A 211 4.09 -2.60 2.85
C ILE A 211 5.26 -1.61 2.66
N PRO A 212 5.18 -0.39 3.24
CA PRO A 212 6.34 0.47 3.36
C PRO A 212 7.41 -0.21 4.22
N ILE A 213 8.70 -0.06 3.89
CA ILE A 213 9.76 -0.56 4.78
C ILE A 213 9.66 0.09 6.15
N TYR A 214 9.47 1.42 6.20
CA TYR A 214 9.32 2.19 7.42
C TYR A 214 7.87 2.33 7.87
N VAL A 215 7.68 2.75 9.11
CA VAL A 215 6.37 3.14 9.66
C VAL A 215 6.33 4.64 9.90
N ALA A 216 5.14 5.23 10.04
CA ALA A 216 5.03 6.63 10.42
C ALA A 216 5.52 6.86 11.86
N LEU A 217 6.12 8.03 12.13
CA LEU A 217 6.50 8.41 13.50
C LEU A 217 5.28 8.42 14.42
N ASP A 218 4.21 9.09 13.98
CA ASP A 218 2.94 9.13 14.68
C ASP A 218 2.12 7.86 14.42
N SER A 219 2.53 6.76 15.05
CA SER A 219 1.88 5.46 14.92
C SER A 219 1.85 4.69 16.23
N ALA A 220 0.89 3.78 16.35
CA ALA A 220 0.84 2.80 17.43
C ALA A 220 2.10 1.91 17.44
N ASP A 221 2.73 1.70 16.27
CA ASP A 221 3.92 0.87 16.15
C ASP A 221 5.11 1.48 16.87
N VAL A 222 5.37 2.76 16.64
CA VAL A 222 6.48 3.47 17.30
C VAL A 222 6.16 3.71 18.76
N TRP A 223 4.95 4.18 19.08
CA TRP A 223 4.54 4.46 20.45
C TRP A 223 4.66 3.24 21.37
N THR A 224 4.31 2.04 20.90
CA THR A 224 4.38 0.81 21.72
C THR A 224 5.71 0.07 21.65
N ASN A 225 6.58 0.38 20.68
CA ASN A 225 7.85 -0.31 20.47
C ASN A 225 9.03 0.65 20.39
N GLN A 226 9.00 1.77 21.12
CA GLN A 226 10.00 2.85 21.07
C GLN A 226 11.45 2.35 21.12
N SER A 227 11.72 1.28 21.87
CA SER A 227 13.07 0.75 22.04
C SER A 227 13.73 0.24 20.76
N VAL A 228 12.97 -0.15 19.72
CA VAL A 228 13.52 -0.63 18.44
C VAL A 228 13.58 0.45 17.35
N PHE A 229 13.41 1.72 17.74
CA PHE A 229 13.56 2.89 16.88
C PHE A 229 14.69 3.79 17.39
N GLN A 230 15.29 4.56 16.49
CA GLN A 230 16.39 5.48 16.80
C GLN A 230 15.87 6.80 17.41
N LEU A 231 15.36 6.73 18.64
CA LEU A 231 14.81 7.88 19.37
C LEU A 231 15.76 8.38 20.47
N ASP A 232 15.75 9.69 20.75
CA ASP A 232 16.42 10.31 21.88
C ASP A 232 15.63 10.14 23.21
N SER A 233 16.14 10.70 24.30
CA SER A 233 15.49 10.66 25.62
C SER A 233 14.16 11.40 25.69
N GLU A 234 13.90 12.31 24.76
CA GLU A 234 12.64 13.05 24.61
C GLU A 234 11.73 12.44 23.55
N HIS A 235 12.00 11.19 23.14
CA HIS A 235 11.23 10.45 22.16
C HIS A 235 11.22 11.06 20.75
N ARG A 236 12.18 11.91 20.42
CA ARG A 236 12.36 12.46 19.06
C ARG A 236 13.27 11.57 18.24
N PRO A 237 13.04 11.42 16.93
CA PRO A 237 14.02 10.75 16.07
C PRO A 237 15.38 11.43 16.19
N THR A 238 16.45 10.65 16.25
CA THR A 238 17.82 11.18 16.11
C THR A 238 18.15 11.41 14.63
N LYS A 239 17.63 10.53 13.77
CA LYS A 239 17.69 10.59 12.33
C LYS A 239 16.37 10.10 11.73
N VAL A 240 16.09 10.52 10.52
CA VAL A 240 14.89 10.16 9.76
C VAL A 240 15.25 9.60 8.39
N ALA A 241 14.30 8.85 7.83
CA ALA A 241 14.42 8.25 6.52
C ALA A 241 14.31 9.28 5.38
N GLY A 242 14.96 8.96 4.28
CA GLY A 242 14.84 9.65 3.01
C GLY A 242 15.62 8.90 1.93
N VAL A 243 15.86 9.58 0.82
CA VAL A 243 16.81 9.17 -0.23
C VAL A 243 17.69 10.35 -0.61
N PRO A 244 18.96 10.11 -0.99
CA PRO A 244 19.89 11.18 -1.34
C PRO A 244 19.42 11.93 -2.59
N PRO A 245 20.00 13.12 -2.88
CA PRO A 245 19.89 13.73 -4.19
C PRO A 245 20.29 12.77 -5.31
N ASP A 246 19.51 12.78 -6.38
CA ASP A 246 19.75 12.02 -7.60
C ASP A 246 19.40 12.86 -8.83
N TYR A 247 19.42 12.24 -10.01
CA TYR A 247 19.12 12.93 -11.26
C TYR A 247 17.64 13.36 -11.38
N PHE A 248 16.75 12.80 -10.56
CA PHE A 248 15.33 13.17 -10.49
C PHE A 248 15.05 14.26 -9.44
N SER A 249 15.81 14.30 -8.35
CA SER A 249 15.65 15.29 -7.28
C SER A 249 16.99 15.87 -6.81
N ALA A 250 17.18 17.17 -7.08
CA ALA A 250 18.37 17.92 -6.67
C ALA A 250 18.57 17.99 -5.14
N THR A 251 17.52 17.79 -4.34
CA THR A 251 17.56 17.83 -2.87
C THR A 251 17.29 16.47 -2.22
N GLY A 252 17.16 15.42 -3.03
CA GLY A 252 16.69 14.10 -2.59
C GLY A 252 15.24 14.14 -2.15
N GLN A 253 14.82 13.16 -1.34
CA GLN A 253 13.48 13.14 -0.76
C GLN A 253 13.59 12.91 0.75
N LEU A 254 13.03 13.82 1.53
CA LEU A 254 12.97 13.69 2.98
C LEU A 254 11.61 13.11 3.37
N TRP A 255 11.57 11.83 3.74
CA TRP A 255 10.33 11.14 4.08
C TRP A 255 9.91 11.34 5.53
N GLY A 256 10.88 11.55 6.44
CA GLY A 256 10.61 11.91 7.83
C GLY A 256 10.25 10.73 8.75
N ASN A 257 10.18 9.49 8.23
CA ASN A 257 9.95 8.30 9.05
C ASN A 257 11.08 8.08 10.07
N PRO A 258 10.79 7.58 11.29
CA PRO A 258 11.83 7.16 12.21
C PRO A 258 12.56 5.94 11.65
N LEU A 259 13.88 5.90 11.88
CA LEU A 259 14.72 4.78 11.49
C LEU A 259 14.69 3.68 12.56
N TYR A 260 14.87 2.44 12.12
CA TYR A 260 14.97 1.29 13.01
C TYR A 260 16.32 1.23 13.71
N ASP A 261 16.31 0.80 14.97
CA ASP A 261 17.50 0.35 15.68
C ASP A 261 17.70 -1.14 15.36
N TYR A 262 18.36 -1.42 14.23
CA TYR A 262 18.51 -2.80 13.73
C TYR A 262 19.32 -3.69 14.66
N GLU A 263 20.25 -3.15 15.45
CA GLU A 263 20.99 -3.91 16.46
C GLU A 263 20.04 -4.40 17.55
N LYS A 264 19.21 -3.51 18.14
CA LYS A 264 18.19 -3.92 19.12
C LYS A 264 17.12 -4.83 18.54
N MET A 265 16.78 -4.66 17.26
CA MET A 265 15.90 -5.62 16.58
C MET A 265 16.55 -6.99 16.48
N LYS A 266 17.83 -7.06 16.12
CA LYS A 266 18.58 -8.30 16.01
C LYS A 266 18.71 -9.03 17.35
N GLU A 267 18.94 -8.31 18.45
CA GLU A 267 18.99 -8.85 19.82
C GLU A 267 17.72 -9.63 20.21
N ASN A 268 16.55 -9.17 19.79
CA ASN A 268 15.28 -9.87 20.02
C ASN A 268 14.85 -10.78 18.87
N GLY A 269 15.74 -11.02 17.91
CA GLY A 269 15.51 -11.89 16.76
C GLY A 269 14.47 -11.34 15.78
N PHE A 270 14.44 -10.02 15.57
CA PHE A 270 13.54 -9.30 14.68
C PHE A 270 12.05 -9.55 14.98
N ARG A 271 11.68 -9.60 16.27
CA ARG A 271 10.32 -9.97 16.72
C ARG A 271 9.23 -9.09 16.10
N TRP A 272 9.48 -7.78 15.98
CA TRP A 272 8.51 -6.85 15.39
C TRP A 272 8.27 -7.13 13.90
N TRP A 273 9.34 -7.29 13.12
CA TRP A 273 9.26 -7.64 11.70
C TRP A 273 8.60 -9.01 11.48
N LYS A 274 8.94 -10.02 12.28
CA LYS A 274 8.28 -11.33 12.22
C LYS A 274 6.77 -11.23 12.47
N LYS A 275 6.35 -10.48 13.50
CA LYS A 275 4.92 -10.21 13.78
C LYS A 275 4.24 -9.53 12.59
N ARG A 276 4.89 -8.53 11.98
CA ARG A 276 4.37 -7.82 10.78
C ARG A 276 4.19 -8.78 9.62
N THR A 277 5.19 -9.60 9.33
CA THR A 277 5.14 -10.58 8.25
C THR A 277 4.09 -11.66 8.49
N GLU A 278 3.96 -12.18 9.72
CA GLU A 278 2.92 -13.17 10.08
C GLU A 278 1.52 -12.62 9.82
N ILE A 279 1.26 -11.36 10.21
CA ILE A 279 -0.03 -10.71 9.95
C ILE A 279 -0.25 -10.53 8.44
N CYS A 280 0.76 -10.05 7.71
CA CYS A 280 0.69 -9.89 6.25
C CYS A 280 0.40 -11.22 5.55
N SER A 281 0.98 -12.34 5.98
CA SER A 281 0.72 -13.67 5.41
C SER A 281 -0.73 -14.14 5.58
N GLY A 282 -1.45 -13.59 6.56
CA GLY A 282 -2.88 -13.82 6.74
C GLY A 282 -3.77 -12.91 5.88
N LEU A 283 -3.18 -11.87 5.26
CA LEU A 283 -3.87 -10.85 4.46
C LEU A 283 -3.57 -10.99 2.96
N PHE A 284 -2.36 -11.40 2.58
CA PHE A 284 -1.91 -11.39 1.19
C PHE A 284 -1.37 -12.76 0.76
N ASP A 285 -1.42 -13.04 -0.54
CA ASP A 285 -0.79 -14.21 -1.13
C ASP A 285 0.66 -13.90 -1.57
N VAL A 286 0.88 -12.64 -1.97
CA VAL A 286 2.19 -12.09 -2.30
C VAL A 286 2.38 -10.76 -1.55
N LEU A 287 3.58 -10.52 -1.04
CA LEU A 287 3.92 -9.27 -0.35
C LEU A 287 5.01 -8.50 -1.11
N ARG A 288 4.66 -7.34 -1.67
CA ARG A 288 5.66 -6.34 -2.09
C ARG A 288 6.20 -5.65 -0.85
N ILE A 289 7.52 -5.61 -0.72
CA ILE A 289 8.20 -4.82 0.30
C ILE A 289 8.83 -3.63 -0.41
N ASP A 290 8.28 -2.45 -0.12
CA ASP A 290 8.77 -1.17 -0.60
C ASP A 290 10.19 -0.89 -0.11
N HIS A 291 10.99 -0.18 -0.90
CA HIS A 291 12.35 0.23 -0.58
C HIS A 291 13.26 -0.89 -0.06
N PHE A 292 13.27 -2.03 -0.76
CA PHE A 292 14.06 -3.21 -0.39
C PHE A 292 15.54 -2.88 -0.17
N ARG A 293 16.09 -1.94 -0.96
CA ARG A 293 17.48 -1.49 -0.83
C ARG A 293 17.82 -0.98 0.58
N GLY A 294 16.83 -0.49 1.34
CA GLY A 294 16.98 -0.09 2.75
C GLY A 294 17.35 -1.25 3.70
N MET A 295 17.18 -2.51 3.27
CA MET A 295 17.69 -3.67 3.99
C MET A 295 19.21 -3.83 3.84
N GLU A 296 19.79 -3.40 2.71
CA GLU A 296 21.23 -3.43 2.48
C GLU A 296 21.91 -2.22 3.12
N ALA A 297 21.46 -1.01 2.79
CA ALA A 297 21.87 0.25 3.38
C ALA A 297 20.76 1.27 3.23
N TYR A 298 20.56 2.12 4.22
CA TYR A 298 19.52 3.15 4.21
C TYR A 298 20.11 4.55 4.37
N TRP A 299 19.46 5.53 3.76
CA TRP A 299 19.87 6.93 3.84
C TRP A 299 19.29 7.55 5.11
N ALA A 300 20.17 7.97 6.01
CA ALA A 300 19.81 8.48 7.33
C ALA A 300 20.11 9.98 7.41
N VAL A 301 19.06 10.80 7.44
CA VAL A 301 19.14 12.26 7.51
C VAL A 301 19.04 12.71 8.97
N PRO A 302 19.90 13.62 9.47
CA PRO A 302 19.73 14.20 10.80
C PRO A 302 18.32 14.76 11.02
N TYR A 303 17.72 14.45 12.18
CA TYR A 303 16.39 15.00 12.49
C TYR A 303 16.46 16.52 12.67
N GLY A 304 15.52 17.25 12.08
CA GLY A 304 15.46 18.71 12.05
C GLY A 304 15.89 19.34 10.73
N ASP A 305 16.57 18.58 9.86
CA ASP A 305 16.87 19.03 8.50
C ASP A 305 15.58 19.17 7.66
N THR A 306 15.59 20.11 6.72
CA THR A 306 14.45 20.38 5.81
C THR A 306 14.61 19.74 4.44
N THR A 307 15.76 19.12 4.16
CA THR A 307 16.06 18.39 2.91
C THR A 307 16.82 17.11 3.23
N ALA A 308 16.99 16.22 2.24
CA ALA A 308 17.72 14.96 2.44
C ALA A 308 19.22 15.07 2.14
N ILE A 309 19.75 16.26 1.80
CA ILE A 309 21.12 16.46 1.33
C ILE A 309 22.16 15.99 2.36
N ASN A 310 21.98 16.33 3.65
CA ASN A 310 22.98 16.06 4.69
C ASN A 310 22.85 14.66 5.31
N GLY A 311 22.20 13.73 4.61
CA GLY A 311 22.13 12.35 5.06
C GLY A 311 23.43 11.57 4.85
N SER A 312 23.41 10.31 5.29
CA SER A 312 24.52 9.38 5.11
C SER A 312 24.00 7.95 4.94
N TRP A 313 24.71 7.15 4.15
CA TRP A 313 24.42 5.72 4.02
C TRP A 313 24.82 4.99 5.30
N ILE A 314 23.85 4.30 5.91
CA ILE A 314 24.06 3.43 7.07
C ILE A 314 23.74 2.00 6.66
N LYS A 315 24.59 1.05 7.03
CA LYS A 315 24.38 -0.37 6.70
C LYS A 315 23.12 -0.90 7.38
N GLY A 316 22.29 -1.59 6.60
CA GLY A 316 21.10 -2.29 7.09
C GLY A 316 21.41 -3.71 7.58
N PRO A 317 20.38 -4.47 8.00
CA PRO A 317 20.52 -5.82 8.55
C PRO A 317 20.76 -6.91 7.49
N CYS A 318 20.70 -6.58 6.20
CA CYS A 318 20.89 -7.50 5.07
C CYS A 318 20.08 -8.80 5.24
N MET A 319 20.74 -9.95 5.07
CA MET A 319 20.11 -11.26 5.10
C MET A 319 19.52 -11.64 6.46
N ASP A 320 19.93 -11.00 7.57
CA ASP A 320 19.36 -11.30 8.87
C ASP A 320 17.86 -10.96 8.91
N LEU A 321 17.50 -9.81 8.33
CA LEU A 321 16.10 -9.41 8.22
C LEU A 321 15.36 -10.22 7.14
N VAL A 322 15.98 -10.43 5.97
CA VAL A 322 15.41 -11.28 4.90
C VAL A 322 15.05 -12.66 5.45
N ASN A 323 15.95 -13.30 6.20
CA ASN A 323 15.73 -14.61 6.80
C ASN A 323 14.62 -14.59 7.88
N ALA A 324 14.54 -13.51 8.67
CA ALA A 324 13.45 -13.33 9.61
C ALA A 324 12.08 -13.26 8.91
N ILE A 325 12.00 -12.50 7.81
CA ILE A 325 10.80 -12.35 6.98
C ILE A 325 10.44 -13.70 6.31
N LYS A 326 11.39 -14.36 5.63
CA LYS A 326 11.17 -15.68 5.00
C LYS A 326 10.64 -16.70 5.99
N LYS A 327 11.18 -16.73 7.21
CA LYS A 327 10.74 -17.66 8.26
C LYS A 327 9.32 -17.37 8.73
N ALA A 328 8.98 -16.10 8.95
CA ALA A 328 7.68 -15.67 9.43
C ALA A 328 6.57 -15.78 8.37
N GLY A 329 6.90 -15.50 7.10
CA GLY A 329 5.97 -15.52 5.97
C GLY A 329 5.98 -16.83 5.18
N LYS A 330 6.27 -17.97 5.81
CA LYS A 330 6.44 -19.25 5.10
C LYS A 330 5.23 -19.56 4.20
N GLY A 331 5.47 -19.67 2.90
CA GLY A 331 4.45 -19.96 1.89
C GLY A 331 3.82 -18.74 1.21
N MET A 332 4.20 -17.52 1.63
CA MET A 332 3.88 -16.27 0.95
C MET A 332 5.01 -15.92 -0.01
N ASP A 333 4.68 -15.57 -1.26
CA ASP A 333 5.67 -15.01 -2.19
C ASP A 333 6.03 -13.57 -1.75
N VAL A 334 7.25 -13.12 -2.04
CA VAL A 334 7.69 -11.76 -1.72
C VAL A 334 8.25 -11.11 -2.99
N ILE A 335 7.93 -9.84 -3.20
CA ILE A 335 8.48 -9.00 -4.27
C ILE A 335 9.35 -7.93 -3.62
N ALA A 336 10.58 -7.76 -4.10
CA ALA A 336 11.48 -6.71 -3.67
C ALA A 336 11.27 -5.47 -4.55
N GLU A 337 10.88 -4.35 -3.95
CA GLU A 337 10.96 -3.04 -4.62
C GLU A 337 12.42 -2.60 -4.66
N ASP A 338 13.06 -2.79 -5.81
CA ASP A 338 14.48 -2.51 -6.06
C ASP A 338 14.68 -1.39 -7.09
N LEU A 339 13.88 -0.33 -7.05
CA LEU A 339 14.08 0.84 -7.90
C LEU A 339 15.12 1.79 -7.30
N GLY A 340 15.54 2.76 -8.11
CA GLY A 340 16.54 3.77 -7.76
C GLY A 340 17.98 3.28 -7.90
N PHE A 341 18.88 3.87 -7.11
CA PHE A 341 20.32 3.57 -7.18
C PHE A 341 20.65 2.21 -6.53
N LEU A 342 20.94 1.23 -7.38
CA LEU A 342 21.34 -0.13 -6.99
C LEU A 342 22.86 -0.30 -7.05
N THR A 343 23.50 -0.38 -5.89
CA THR A 343 24.90 -0.80 -5.79
C THR A 343 25.02 -2.31 -6.05
N GLN A 344 26.25 -2.80 -6.26
CA GLN A 344 26.48 -4.23 -6.43
C GLN A 344 26.03 -5.02 -5.19
N GLU A 345 26.21 -4.48 -3.99
CA GLU A 345 25.79 -5.09 -2.73
C GLU A 345 24.26 -5.25 -2.64
N VAL A 346 23.49 -4.30 -3.18
CA VAL A 346 22.02 -4.42 -3.25
C VAL A 346 21.63 -5.53 -4.23
N LYS A 347 22.32 -5.61 -5.37
CA LYS A 347 22.10 -6.68 -6.37
C LYS A 347 22.43 -8.05 -5.77
N ASP A 348 23.54 -8.17 -5.06
CA ASP A 348 23.96 -9.39 -4.39
C ASP A 348 22.97 -9.80 -3.29
N LEU A 349 22.51 -8.84 -2.47
CA LEU A 349 21.48 -9.09 -1.45
C LEU A 349 20.18 -9.59 -2.09
N LYS A 350 19.74 -9.00 -3.20
CA LYS A 350 18.53 -9.42 -3.91
C LYS A 350 18.67 -10.84 -4.45
N ALA A 351 19.82 -11.16 -5.06
CA ALA A 351 20.13 -12.49 -5.57
C ALA A 351 20.12 -13.53 -4.44
N GLU A 352 20.72 -13.23 -3.29
CA GLU A 352 20.71 -14.12 -2.11
C GLU A 352 19.31 -14.22 -1.47
N ALA A 353 18.55 -13.13 -1.48
CA ALA A 353 17.15 -13.12 -1.06
C ALA A 353 16.27 -13.97 -1.99
N ASN A 354 16.65 -14.15 -3.26
CA ASN A 354 15.87 -14.88 -4.26
C ASN A 354 14.42 -14.37 -4.32
N TRP A 355 14.26 -13.04 -4.32
CA TRP A 355 12.99 -12.35 -4.46
C TRP A 355 12.98 -11.57 -5.77
N PRO A 356 11.93 -11.69 -6.60
CA PRO A 356 11.84 -10.95 -7.85
C PRO A 356 11.87 -9.44 -7.59
N GLY A 357 12.64 -8.74 -8.43
CA GLY A 357 12.68 -7.28 -8.48
C GLY A 357 11.60 -6.70 -9.40
N LEU A 358 11.56 -5.38 -9.49
CA LEU A 358 10.64 -4.63 -10.35
C LEU A 358 11.31 -4.22 -11.66
N LYS A 359 10.49 -4.08 -12.71
CA LYS A 359 10.88 -3.44 -13.97
C LYS A 359 9.80 -2.45 -14.38
N ILE A 360 10.14 -1.18 -14.54
CA ILE A 360 9.20 -0.11 -14.88
C ILE A 360 9.48 0.36 -16.31
N TYR A 361 8.59 0.03 -17.24
CA TYR A 361 8.83 0.22 -18.67
C TYR A 361 8.97 1.71 -19.05
N GLU A 362 8.29 2.62 -18.35
CA GLU A 362 8.50 4.07 -18.53
C GLU A 362 9.95 4.51 -18.32
N PHE A 363 10.68 3.86 -17.41
CA PHE A 363 12.10 4.16 -17.16
C PHE A 363 13.02 3.67 -18.30
N GLY A 364 12.50 2.85 -19.22
CA GLY A 364 13.18 2.54 -20.47
C GLY A 364 13.27 3.72 -21.44
N PHE A 365 12.47 4.77 -21.20
CA PHE A 365 12.33 5.96 -22.04
C PHE A 365 12.41 7.26 -21.24
N ASP A 366 13.07 7.28 -20.08
CA ASP A 366 13.29 8.50 -19.30
C ASP A 366 14.44 9.38 -19.84
N ALA A 367 15.16 8.86 -20.84
CA ALA A 367 16.21 9.48 -21.63
C ALA A 367 16.11 9.00 -23.10
N PRO A 368 16.85 9.60 -24.06
CA PRO A 368 16.93 9.09 -25.43
C PRO A 368 17.27 7.59 -25.49
N LEU A 369 16.73 6.88 -26.48
CA LEU A 369 16.78 5.41 -26.57
C LEU A 369 18.18 4.83 -26.34
N ASP A 370 18.34 4.15 -25.21
CA ASP A 370 19.44 3.24 -24.93
C ASP A 370 18.90 1.81 -24.93
N ARG A 371 19.23 1.04 -25.98
CA ARG A 371 18.78 -0.35 -26.11
C ARG A 371 19.37 -1.27 -25.02
N SER A 372 20.41 -0.86 -24.31
CA SER A 372 20.96 -1.61 -23.19
C SER A 372 20.23 -1.34 -21.86
N ASN A 373 19.25 -0.42 -21.84
CA ASN A 373 18.51 -0.10 -20.62
C ASN A 373 17.75 -1.34 -20.10
N ASP A 374 18.03 -1.68 -18.84
CA ASP A 374 17.48 -2.81 -18.11
C ASP A 374 15.95 -2.76 -17.91
N TYR A 375 15.33 -1.60 -18.18
CA TYR A 375 13.89 -1.35 -18.14
C TYR A 375 13.19 -1.52 -19.50
N LEU A 376 13.90 -1.98 -20.54
CA LEU A 376 13.29 -2.38 -21.81
C LEU A 376 12.97 -3.89 -21.82
N PRO A 377 11.77 -4.32 -22.27
CA PRO A 377 11.29 -5.70 -22.17
C PRO A 377 12.20 -6.80 -22.71
N HIS A 378 13.03 -6.51 -23.71
CA HIS A 378 13.97 -7.49 -24.28
C HIS A 378 15.17 -7.78 -23.36
N ASN A 379 15.42 -6.93 -22.38
CA ASN A 379 16.48 -7.09 -21.36
C ASN A 379 15.95 -7.69 -20.05
N TYR A 380 14.67 -8.04 -19.96
CA TYR A 380 14.09 -8.57 -18.73
C TYR A 380 14.58 -9.99 -18.45
N GLU A 381 15.16 -10.16 -17.27
CA GLU A 381 15.30 -11.47 -16.65
C GLU A 381 13.93 -12.06 -16.33
N LYS A 382 13.86 -13.38 -16.23
CA LYS A 382 12.61 -14.08 -15.94
C LYS A 382 12.08 -13.73 -14.55
N GLU A 383 12.97 -13.63 -13.57
CA GLU A 383 12.66 -13.44 -12.15
C GLU A 383 12.37 -11.97 -11.80
N CYS A 384 11.40 -11.36 -12.49
CA CYS A 384 10.95 -9.99 -12.21
C CYS A 384 9.43 -9.84 -12.31
N VAL A 385 8.94 -8.75 -11.72
CA VAL A 385 7.58 -8.25 -11.87
C VAL A 385 7.64 -6.94 -12.64
N ALA A 386 7.04 -6.91 -13.82
CA ALA A 386 7.14 -5.77 -14.72
C ALA A 386 5.84 -4.95 -14.77
N TYR A 387 6.00 -3.64 -14.93
CA TYR A 387 4.94 -2.64 -14.97
C TYR A 387 5.20 -1.71 -16.14
N ILE A 388 4.16 -1.02 -16.61
CA ILE A 388 4.37 0.18 -17.41
C ILE A 388 4.82 1.30 -16.48
N GLY A 389 3.93 1.68 -15.57
CA GLY A 389 4.17 2.55 -14.42
C GLY A 389 3.55 1.94 -13.15
N THR A 390 3.91 2.50 -12.00
CA THR A 390 3.33 2.17 -10.69
C THR A 390 2.34 3.24 -10.23
N HIS A 391 1.94 3.22 -8.97
CA HIS A 391 1.13 4.28 -8.36
C HIS A 391 1.88 5.62 -8.19
N ASP A 392 3.20 5.62 -8.25
CA ASP A 392 4.02 6.84 -8.18
C ASP A 392 4.33 7.42 -9.56
N ASN A 393 4.08 6.66 -10.61
CA ASN A 393 4.28 7.08 -11.99
C ASN A 393 3.08 7.91 -12.49
N ASP A 394 3.30 8.60 -13.61
CA ASP A 394 2.19 9.20 -14.35
C ASP A 394 1.38 8.10 -15.05
N THR A 395 0.23 8.44 -15.64
CA THR A 395 -0.40 7.52 -16.58
C THR A 395 0.42 7.49 -17.87
N LEU A 396 0.50 6.34 -18.54
CA LEU A 396 1.31 6.23 -19.76
C LEU A 396 0.86 7.23 -20.84
N LYS A 397 -0.44 7.46 -20.95
CA LYS A 397 -1.00 8.44 -21.87
C LYS A 397 -0.44 9.84 -21.60
N HIS A 398 -0.49 10.28 -20.34
CA HIS A 398 -0.01 11.61 -19.98
C HIS A 398 1.52 11.70 -20.04
N PHE A 399 2.24 10.62 -19.74
CA PHE A 399 3.69 10.55 -19.96
C PHE A 399 4.06 10.79 -21.43
N ILE A 400 3.36 10.14 -22.37
CA ILE A 400 3.56 10.33 -23.82
C ILE A 400 3.22 11.76 -24.24
N GLU A 401 2.11 12.31 -23.75
CA GLU A 401 1.64 13.66 -24.08
C GLU A 401 2.58 14.76 -23.56
N THR A 402 3.18 14.57 -22.37
CA THR A 402 4.01 15.58 -21.70
C THR A 402 5.50 15.48 -22.00
N LYS A 403 5.96 14.39 -22.63
CA LYS A 403 7.35 14.18 -23.03
C LYS A 403 7.51 13.94 -24.53
N PRO A 404 7.08 14.88 -25.40
CA PRO A 404 7.12 14.73 -26.85
C PRO A 404 8.54 14.50 -27.39
N GLU A 405 9.58 14.93 -26.68
CA GLU A 405 10.98 14.71 -27.02
C GLU A 405 11.41 13.22 -26.93
N LEU A 406 10.68 12.41 -26.16
CA LEU A 406 10.96 10.97 -25.99
C LEU A 406 10.15 10.10 -26.97
N VAL A 407 9.07 10.64 -27.55
CA VAL A 407 8.19 9.93 -28.49
C VAL A 407 8.93 9.33 -29.69
N PRO A 408 9.90 10.02 -30.36
CA PRO A 408 10.66 9.40 -31.45
C PRO A 408 11.41 8.13 -31.01
N SER A 409 11.96 8.11 -29.79
CA SER A 409 12.64 6.94 -29.21
C SER A 409 11.67 5.78 -28.99
N MET A 410 10.46 6.08 -28.51
CA MET A 410 9.40 5.08 -28.32
C MET A 410 8.93 4.48 -29.65
N LEU A 411 8.67 5.32 -30.66
CA LEU A 411 8.29 4.89 -32.01
C LEU A 411 9.37 4.03 -32.65
N GLU A 412 10.65 4.43 -32.56
CA GLU A 412 11.77 3.65 -33.09
C GLU A 412 11.90 2.29 -32.41
N TYR A 413 11.82 2.25 -31.07
CA TYR A 413 11.95 1.01 -30.33
C TYR A 413 10.80 0.03 -30.61
N LEU A 414 9.57 0.54 -30.69
CA LEU A 414 8.36 -0.25 -30.92
C LEU A 414 8.13 -0.58 -32.41
N GLY A 415 8.87 0.05 -33.33
CA GLY A 415 8.68 -0.10 -34.77
C GLY A 415 7.37 0.49 -35.28
N LEU A 416 6.94 1.61 -34.69
CA LEU A 416 5.67 2.29 -34.98
C LEU A 416 5.88 3.57 -35.78
N SER A 417 4.83 3.99 -36.48
CA SER A 417 4.79 5.27 -37.21
C SER A 417 3.80 6.29 -36.63
N ARG A 418 3.01 5.89 -35.62
CA ARG A 418 1.86 6.62 -35.08
C ARG A 418 1.91 6.61 -33.55
N VAL A 419 1.73 7.78 -32.95
CA VAL A 419 1.84 7.99 -31.49
C VAL A 419 0.70 7.29 -30.77
N GLU A 420 -0.49 7.30 -31.36
CA GLU A 420 -1.69 6.66 -30.82
C GLU A 420 -1.58 5.13 -30.71
N ASP A 421 -0.64 4.51 -31.44
CA ASP A 421 -0.41 3.06 -31.39
C ASP A 421 0.59 2.67 -30.27
N ILE A 422 1.26 3.64 -29.62
CA ILE A 422 2.32 3.39 -28.62
C ILE A 422 1.77 2.64 -27.41
N GLN A 423 0.69 3.14 -26.80
CA GLN A 423 0.19 2.62 -25.53
C GLN A 423 -0.21 1.15 -25.62
N GLU A 424 -1.02 0.80 -26.63
CA GLU A 424 -1.46 -0.57 -26.86
C GLU A 424 -0.27 -1.49 -27.20
N THR A 425 0.68 -0.99 -28.00
CA THR A 425 1.88 -1.77 -28.34
C THR A 425 2.77 -2.01 -27.12
N MET A 426 2.88 -1.04 -26.21
CA MET A 426 3.61 -1.20 -24.94
C MET A 426 2.92 -2.20 -24.01
N ILE A 427 1.58 -2.17 -23.91
CA ILE A 427 0.82 -3.18 -23.16
C ILE A 427 1.09 -4.57 -23.73
N GLY A 428 0.92 -4.74 -25.05
CA GLY A 428 1.16 -6.02 -25.72
C GLY A 428 2.61 -6.50 -25.63
N SER A 429 3.60 -5.60 -25.75
CA SER A 429 5.01 -5.98 -25.65
C SER A 429 5.38 -6.37 -24.21
N LEU A 430 4.83 -5.69 -23.20
CA LEU A 430 5.03 -6.05 -21.80
C LEU A 430 4.42 -7.42 -21.49
N MET A 431 3.19 -7.69 -21.97
CA MET A 431 2.55 -9.01 -21.87
C MET A 431 3.44 -10.10 -22.46
N ARG A 432 4.07 -9.87 -23.62
CA ARG A 432 4.98 -10.84 -24.27
C ARG A 432 6.40 -10.88 -23.70
N SER A 433 6.72 -10.04 -22.72
CA SER A 433 8.05 -10.02 -22.11
C SER A 433 8.39 -11.30 -21.33
N ASN A 434 9.66 -11.45 -20.99
CA ASN A 434 10.17 -12.57 -20.22
C ASN A 434 9.81 -12.50 -18.72
N ALA A 435 9.29 -11.37 -18.24
CA ALA A 435 8.91 -11.19 -16.83
C ALA A 435 7.93 -12.27 -16.38
N GLU A 436 8.16 -12.88 -15.21
CA GLU A 436 7.25 -13.87 -14.62
C GLU A 436 5.87 -13.25 -14.44
N VAL A 437 5.78 -12.07 -13.83
CA VAL A 437 4.51 -11.38 -13.62
C VAL A 437 4.52 -10.01 -14.28
N VAL A 438 3.41 -9.64 -14.90
CA VAL A 438 3.18 -8.29 -15.42
C VAL A 438 1.97 -7.69 -14.73
N ILE A 439 2.07 -6.43 -14.31
CA ILE A 439 1.00 -5.73 -13.61
C ILE A 439 0.80 -4.37 -14.25
N PHE A 440 -0.44 -4.08 -14.63
CA PHE A 440 -0.82 -2.79 -15.20
C PHE A 440 -1.59 -1.97 -14.19
N THR A 441 -1.44 -0.65 -14.21
CA THR A 441 -2.41 0.21 -13.53
C THR A 441 -3.74 0.14 -14.28
N MET A 442 -4.85 0.30 -13.56
CA MET A 442 -6.15 0.36 -14.24
C MET A 442 -6.26 1.59 -15.18
N GLN A 443 -5.60 2.71 -14.85
CA GLN A 443 -5.56 3.90 -15.70
C GLN A 443 -4.94 3.62 -17.07
N ASP A 444 -3.85 2.86 -17.11
CA ASP A 444 -3.17 2.53 -18.37
C ASP A 444 -4.05 1.64 -19.26
N LEU A 445 -4.79 0.69 -18.68
CA LEU A 445 -5.72 -0.16 -19.41
C LEU A 445 -6.96 0.58 -19.92
N LEU A 446 -7.30 1.71 -19.28
CA LEU A 446 -8.42 2.58 -19.65
C LEU A 446 -8.01 3.76 -20.54
N HIS A 447 -6.72 3.90 -20.86
CA HIS A 447 -6.18 5.05 -21.62
C HIS A 447 -6.50 6.41 -20.96
N GLU A 448 -6.36 6.47 -19.64
CA GLU A 448 -6.69 7.63 -18.84
C GLU A 448 -5.56 8.65 -18.76
N GLY A 449 -5.92 9.94 -18.68
CA GLY A 449 -4.96 11.05 -18.61
C GLY A 449 -4.41 11.28 -17.19
N GLY A 450 -3.52 12.25 -17.07
CA GLY A 450 -2.78 12.55 -15.84
C GLY A 450 -3.65 13.06 -14.69
N GLU A 451 -4.87 13.55 -14.97
CA GLU A 451 -5.86 13.91 -13.96
C GLU A 451 -6.30 12.71 -13.08
N TYR A 452 -6.04 11.49 -13.55
CA TYR A 452 -6.35 10.25 -12.85
C TYR A 452 -5.12 9.56 -12.24
N ARG A 453 -3.97 10.23 -12.21
CA ARG A 453 -2.75 9.74 -11.56
C ARG A 453 -3.03 9.40 -10.08
N PHE A 454 -2.44 8.31 -9.60
CA PHE A 454 -2.59 7.91 -8.19
C PHE A 454 -1.89 8.87 -7.24
N ASN A 455 -0.61 9.14 -7.48
CA ASN A 455 0.23 9.96 -6.62
C ASN A 455 1.30 10.70 -7.44
N THR A 456 1.56 11.94 -7.07
CA THR A 456 2.75 12.69 -7.49
C THR A 456 3.69 12.80 -6.29
N PRO A 457 4.79 12.01 -6.24
CA PRO A 457 5.74 12.04 -5.14
C PRO A 457 6.25 13.45 -4.82
N GLY A 458 6.41 13.77 -3.53
CA GLY A 458 6.90 15.08 -3.08
C GLY A 458 5.86 16.22 -3.11
N THR A 459 4.59 15.93 -3.40
CA THR A 459 3.50 16.93 -3.40
C THR A 459 2.48 16.66 -2.28
N LEU A 460 1.70 17.69 -1.93
CA LEU A 460 0.58 17.57 -0.99
C LEU A 460 -0.76 17.21 -1.67
N GLY A 461 -0.76 16.98 -2.99
CA GLY A 461 -1.92 16.50 -3.74
C GLY A 461 -2.38 17.40 -4.88
N PRO A 462 -3.47 17.00 -5.57
CA PRO A 462 -4.35 15.87 -5.24
C PRO A 462 -3.67 14.51 -5.42
N ASN A 463 -3.66 13.68 -4.37
CA ASN A 463 -3.11 12.31 -4.36
C ASN A 463 -4.12 11.34 -3.74
N TRP A 464 -4.06 10.06 -4.11
CA TRP A 464 -4.83 8.95 -3.53
C TRP A 464 -6.35 9.09 -3.68
N GLN A 465 -6.80 9.81 -4.70
CA GLN A 465 -8.21 10.15 -4.90
C GLN A 465 -8.86 9.45 -6.09
N TYR A 466 -8.09 8.87 -7.00
CA TYR A 466 -8.60 8.24 -8.22
C TYR A 466 -9.66 7.18 -7.93
N ARG A 467 -10.78 7.21 -8.68
CA ARG A 467 -11.82 6.17 -8.67
C ARG A 467 -12.31 5.81 -10.07
N LEU A 468 -12.73 4.56 -10.21
CA LEU A 468 -13.39 4.03 -11.41
C LEU A 468 -14.75 4.72 -11.66
N ASP A 469 -15.18 4.69 -12.92
CA ASP A 469 -16.53 5.02 -13.34
C ASP A 469 -17.38 3.76 -13.65
N ASP A 470 -18.62 3.94 -14.13
CA ASP A 470 -19.51 2.78 -14.39
C ASP A 470 -19.05 1.90 -15.57
N ASN A 471 -18.24 2.46 -16.48
CA ASN A 471 -17.86 1.79 -17.72
C ASN A 471 -16.42 1.23 -17.66
N SER A 472 -15.71 1.47 -16.56
CA SER A 472 -14.32 1.06 -16.37
C SER A 472 -14.15 -0.47 -16.41
N LEU A 473 -15.14 -1.24 -15.97
CA LEU A 473 -15.10 -2.71 -15.96
C LEU A 473 -15.96 -3.31 -17.09
N SER A 474 -15.74 -2.83 -18.31
CA SER A 474 -16.54 -3.24 -19.47
C SER A 474 -16.26 -4.67 -19.93
N ASN A 475 -17.22 -5.25 -20.65
CA ASN A 475 -17.04 -6.57 -21.26
C ASN A 475 -15.98 -6.55 -22.36
N GLU A 476 -15.92 -5.44 -23.11
CA GLU A 476 -14.97 -5.21 -24.18
C GLU A 476 -13.53 -5.22 -23.64
N LEU A 477 -13.28 -4.51 -22.53
CA LEU A 477 -11.97 -4.51 -21.88
C LEU A 477 -11.63 -5.91 -21.36
N ALA A 478 -12.60 -6.59 -20.70
CA ALA A 478 -12.37 -7.92 -20.17
C ALA A 478 -11.98 -8.93 -21.26
N ASP A 479 -12.67 -8.90 -22.40
CA ASP A 479 -12.43 -9.80 -23.53
C ASP A 479 -11.11 -9.48 -24.23
N HIS A 480 -10.76 -8.20 -24.34
CA HIS A 480 -9.46 -7.76 -24.86
C HIS A 480 -8.29 -8.23 -23.98
N LEU A 481 -8.36 -7.99 -22.67
CA LEU A 481 -7.33 -8.44 -21.72
C LEU A 481 -7.20 -9.97 -21.72
N LYS A 482 -8.33 -10.69 -21.79
CA LYS A 482 -8.32 -12.15 -21.90
C LYS A 482 -7.56 -12.62 -23.15
N ALA A 483 -7.80 -12.00 -24.30
CA ALA A 483 -7.08 -12.35 -25.53
C ALA A 483 -5.56 -12.15 -25.34
N LEU A 484 -5.14 -10.99 -24.83
CA LEU A 484 -3.73 -10.70 -24.56
C LEU A 484 -3.09 -11.69 -23.58
N THR A 485 -3.80 -12.05 -22.50
CA THR A 485 -3.33 -13.03 -21.51
C THR A 485 -3.14 -14.40 -22.14
N LEU A 486 -4.10 -14.88 -22.93
CA LEU A 486 -4.02 -16.18 -23.60
C LEU A 486 -2.91 -16.22 -24.66
N GLU A 487 -2.79 -15.17 -25.49
CA GLU A 487 -1.76 -15.05 -26.53
C GLU A 487 -0.34 -15.00 -25.97
N SER A 488 -0.16 -14.40 -24.79
CA SER A 488 1.13 -14.26 -24.12
C SER A 488 1.48 -15.40 -23.16
N GLY A 489 0.61 -16.41 -23.04
CA GLY A 489 0.79 -17.58 -22.19
C GLY A 489 0.89 -17.22 -20.70
N ARG A 490 0.01 -16.34 -20.22
CA ARG A 490 -0.04 -15.87 -18.82
C ARG A 490 -1.24 -16.43 -18.06
#